data_AF-A0A6U6M5W1-F1
#
_entry.id   AF-A0A6U6M5W1-F1
#
_cell.length_a   1.000
_cell.length_b   1.000
_cell.length_c   1.000
_cell.angle_alpha   90.00
_cell.angle_beta   90.00
_cell.angle_gamma   90.00
#
_symmetry.space_group_name_H-M   'P 1'
#
loop_
_entity.id
_entity.type
_entity.pdbx_description
1 polymer ?
#
loop_
_entity_poly.entity_id
_entity_poly.type
_entity_poly.pdbx_seq_one_letter_code
_entity_poly.pdbx_strand_id
1 'polypeptide(L)'
;SPLYLRPDNTQWSHQLTKAVTRMQSKVVERRVRLREFFSDFDALRKGLCAAGQLKTALTIASLDKYLSKVDFEELLNTYSLEDGQFNYDQMCKDVDQAFAVTGLEK
;
A
#
# COMPACT_ATOMS: atom_id res chain seq x y z
N SER A 1 -13.05 -34.29 0.68
CA SER A 1 -13.83 -33.08 1.03
C SER A 1 -13.51 -31.98 0.04
N PRO A 2 -14.48 -31.49 -0.74
CA PRO A 2 -14.23 -30.39 -1.66
C PRO A 2 -13.99 -29.11 -0.86
N LEU A 3 -12.80 -28.53 -1.02
CA LEU A 3 -12.44 -27.25 -0.45
C LEU A 3 -13.29 -26.18 -1.17
N TYR A 4 -14.35 -25.70 -0.52
CA TYR A 4 -14.97 -24.46 -0.93
C TYR A 4 -13.94 -23.36 -0.70
N LEU A 5 -13.26 -22.95 -1.77
CA LEU A 5 -12.60 -21.65 -1.84
C LEU A 5 -13.68 -20.64 -1.48
N ARG A 6 -13.58 -20.06 -0.28
CA ARG A 6 -14.39 -18.89 0.08
C ARG A 6 -14.18 -17.89 -1.06
N PRO A 7 -15.25 -17.32 -1.65
CA PRO A 7 -15.07 -16.22 -2.58
C PRO A 7 -14.22 -15.18 -1.85
N ASP A 8 -13.04 -14.91 -2.40
CA ASP A 8 -12.10 -13.95 -1.89
C ASP A 8 -12.75 -12.58 -2.05
N ASN A 9 -13.56 -12.18 -1.07
CA ASN A 9 -14.25 -10.90 -1.02
C ASN A 9 -13.25 -9.73 -0.84
N THR A 10 -11.95 -10.00 -0.91
CA THR A 10 -10.84 -9.05 -0.93
C THR A 10 -10.69 -8.34 -2.28
N GLN A 11 -11.77 -8.18 -3.04
CA GLN A 11 -11.77 -7.31 -4.20
C GLN A 11 -11.97 -5.87 -3.72
N TRP A 12 -10.88 -5.29 -3.22
CA TRP A 12 -10.77 -3.86 -2.98
C TRP A 12 -10.79 -3.14 -4.33
N SER A 13 -11.99 -2.81 -4.83
CA SER A 13 -12.15 -1.94 -6.00
C SER A 13 -12.00 -0.48 -5.57
N HIS A 14 -10.81 -0.09 -5.14
CA HIS A 14 -10.54 1.31 -4.80
C HIS A 14 -10.22 2.11 -6.06
N GLN A 15 -10.94 3.22 -6.24
CA GLN A 15 -10.54 4.24 -7.19
C GLN A 15 -9.13 4.71 -6.80
N LEU A 16 -8.17 4.65 -7.73
CA LEU A 16 -6.80 5.15 -7.51
C LEU A 16 -6.88 6.59 -7.00
N THR A 17 -6.52 6.78 -5.73
CA THR A 17 -6.58 8.10 -5.14
C THR A 17 -5.41 8.95 -5.62
N LYS A 18 -5.47 10.27 -5.36
CA LYS A 18 -4.36 11.17 -5.73
C LYS A 18 -3.09 10.80 -4.97
N ALA A 19 -3.21 10.38 -3.71
CA ALA A 19 -2.08 9.92 -2.92
C ALA A 19 -1.41 8.69 -3.53
N VAL A 20 -2.19 7.66 -3.89
CA VAL A 20 -1.67 6.42 -4.51
C VAL A 20 -0.97 6.73 -5.83
N THR A 21 -1.57 7.55 -6.69
CA THR A 21 -0.97 7.94 -7.99
C THR A 21 0.38 8.66 -7.82
N ARG A 22 0.49 9.54 -6.82
CA ARG A 22 1.77 10.20 -6.46
C ARG A 22 2.81 9.19 -5.99
N MET A 23 2.41 8.24 -5.13
CA MET A 23 3.29 7.17 -4.67
C MET A 23 3.76 6.30 -5.83
N GLN A 24 2.86 5.86 -6.70
CA GLN A 24 3.17 5.09 -7.91
C GLN A 24 4.26 5.77 -8.74
N SER A 25 4.09 7.05 -9.03
CA SER A 25 5.06 7.82 -9.82
C SER A 25 6.46 7.79 -9.20
N LYS A 26 6.54 7.96 -7.86
CA LYS A 26 7.82 8.02 -7.14
C LYS A 26 8.43 6.65 -6.91
N VAL A 27 7.60 5.64 -6.68
CA VAL A 27 8.02 4.25 -6.50
C VAL A 27 8.60 3.70 -7.81
N VAL A 28 7.98 4.01 -8.96
CA VAL A 28 8.50 3.65 -10.30
C VAL A 28 9.80 4.40 -10.60
N GLU A 29 9.81 5.73 -10.44
CA GLU A 29 10.99 6.59 -10.68
C GLU A 29 12.23 6.11 -9.90
N ARG A 30 12.02 5.67 -8.66
CA ARG A 30 13.10 5.31 -7.72
C ARG A 30 13.31 3.80 -7.56
N ARG A 31 12.50 2.98 -8.24
CA ARG A 31 12.46 1.51 -8.09
C ARG A 31 12.40 1.05 -6.63
N VAL A 32 11.57 1.72 -5.84
CA VAL A 32 11.43 1.46 -4.40
C VAL A 32 10.53 0.23 -4.22
N ARG A 33 10.94 -0.73 -3.40
CA ARG A 33 10.09 -1.86 -3.01
C ARG A 33 9.41 -1.53 -1.69
N LEU A 34 8.28 -0.85 -1.78
CA LEU A 34 7.63 -0.24 -0.61
C LEU A 34 7.30 -1.27 0.49
N ARG A 35 6.92 -2.48 0.10
CA ARG A 35 6.62 -3.60 1.01
C ARG A 35 7.78 -3.97 1.94
N GLU A 36 9.03 -3.83 1.51
CA GLU A 36 10.19 -4.25 2.32
C GLU A 36 10.31 -3.42 3.60
N PHE A 37 9.92 -2.14 3.56
CA PHE A 37 9.96 -1.23 4.71
C PHE A 37 8.91 -1.55 5.79
N PHE A 38 7.94 -2.42 5.47
CA PHE A 38 6.92 -2.88 6.43
C PHE A 38 7.25 -4.23 7.06
N SER A 39 8.28 -4.94 6.56
CA SER A 39 8.60 -6.29 7.03
C SER A 39 8.98 -6.33 8.51
N ASP A 40 9.61 -5.27 9.04
CA ASP A 40 9.96 -5.15 10.45
C ASP A 40 8.75 -4.90 11.36
N PHE A 41 7.65 -4.38 10.81
CA PHE A 41 6.43 -4.06 11.56
C PHE A 41 5.40 -5.19 11.56
N ASP A 42 5.55 -6.17 10.65
CA ASP A 42 4.62 -7.27 10.47
C ASP A 42 5.34 -8.63 10.42
N ALA A 43 5.87 -9.05 11.57
CA ALA A 43 6.61 -10.30 11.72
C ALA A 43 5.78 -11.54 11.30
N LEU A 44 4.44 -11.46 11.42
CA LEU A 44 3.52 -12.54 11.06
C LEU A 44 3.09 -12.51 9.59
N ARG A 45 3.57 -11.55 8.79
CA ARG A 45 3.24 -11.39 7.37
C ARG A 45 1.73 -11.37 7.10
N LYS A 46 0.97 -10.72 8.00
CA LYS A 46 -0.47 -10.51 7.86
C LYS A 46 -0.83 -9.41 6.87
N GLY A 47 0.12 -8.55 6.51
CA GLY A 47 -0.11 -7.39 5.65
C GLY A 47 -0.66 -6.17 6.39
N LEU A 48 -0.57 -6.16 7.72
CA LEU A 48 -1.15 -5.13 8.58
C LEU A 48 -0.06 -4.47 9.45
N CYS A 49 -0.19 -3.16 9.67
CA CYS A 49 0.65 -2.42 10.60
C CYS A 49 -0.17 -1.37 11.35
N ALA A 50 0.38 -0.76 12.39
CA ALA A 50 -0.26 0.40 13.04
C ALA A 50 -0.24 1.63 12.11
N ALA A 51 -1.26 2.49 12.18
CA ALA A 51 -1.33 3.73 11.40
C ALA A 51 -0.09 4.64 11.57
N GLY A 52 0.51 4.67 12.77
CA GLY A 52 1.75 5.41 13.01
C GLY A 52 2.97 4.82 12.29
N GLN A 53 3.00 3.50 12.07
CA GLN A 53 4.09 2.80 11.39
C GLN A 53 4.11 3.07 9.89
N LEU A 54 2.94 3.36 9.28
CA LEU A 54 2.88 3.85 7.89
C LEU A 54 3.77 5.07 7.69
N LYS A 55 3.70 6.04 8.61
CA LYS A 55 4.50 7.26 8.51
C LYS A 55 5.99 6.95 8.58
N THR A 56 6.38 6.13 9.55
CA THR A 56 7.76 5.68 9.70
C THR A 56 8.27 4.97 8.45
N ALA A 57 7.49 4.03 7.90
CA ALA A 57 7.86 3.29 6.69
C ALA A 57 8.06 4.22 5.48
N LEU A 58 7.17 5.21 5.30
CA LEU A 58 7.29 6.20 4.22
C LEU A 58 8.48 7.15 4.40
N THR A 59 8.82 7.51 5.64
CA THR A 59 10.03 8.28 5.94
C THR A 59 11.30 7.48 5.62
N ILE A 60 11.36 6.20 6.01
CA ILE A 60 12.51 5.32 5.69
C ILE A 60 12.63 5.14 4.17
N ALA A 61 11.50 4.98 3.47
CA ALA A 61 11.46 4.91 2.01
C ALA A 61 11.79 6.25 1.31
N SER A 62 12.03 7.34 2.06
CA SER A 62 12.24 8.69 1.54
C SER A 62 11.10 9.19 0.65
N LEU A 63 9.88 8.73 0.92
CA LEU A 63 8.65 9.08 0.21
C LEU A 63 7.82 10.13 0.93
N ASP A 64 8.00 10.30 2.25
CA ASP A 64 7.17 11.20 3.07
C ASP A 64 7.14 12.64 2.53
N LYS A 65 8.28 13.17 2.07
CA LYS A 65 8.40 14.51 1.49
C LYS A 65 7.60 14.75 0.20
N TYR A 66 7.12 13.70 -0.45
CA TYR A 66 6.30 13.79 -1.66
C TYR A 66 4.80 13.70 -1.37
N LEU A 67 4.44 13.44 -0.11
CA LEU A 67 3.06 13.29 0.34
C LEU A 67 2.72 14.47 1.25
N SER A 68 1.60 15.12 0.97
CA SER A 68 1.07 16.13 1.86
C SER A 68 0.39 15.47 3.06
N LYS A 69 0.11 16.24 4.11
CA LYS A 69 -0.69 15.77 5.24
C LYS A 69 -2.04 15.18 4.76
N VAL A 70 -2.68 15.84 3.80
CA VAL A 70 -3.94 15.39 3.18
C VAL A 70 -3.78 14.04 2.48
N ASP A 71 -2.67 13.80 1.77
CA ASP A 71 -2.41 12.51 1.13
C ASP A 71 -2.29 11.40 2.19
N PHE A 72 -1.61 11.69 3.30
CA PHE A 72 -1.49 10.76 4.42
C PHE A 72 -2.85 10.41 5.04
N GLU A 73 -3.68 11.41 5.30
CA GLU A 73 -5.02 11.23 5.85
C GLU A 73 -5.92 10.44 4.90
N GLU A 74 -5.81 10.70 3.59
CA GLU A 74 -6.51 9.95 2.53
C GLU A 74 -6.08 8.47 2.51
N LEU A 75 -4.78 8.18 2.58
CA LEU A 75 -4.27 6.81 2.67
C LEU A 75 -4.79 6.10 3.91
N LEU A 76 -4.69 6.75 5.08
CA LEU A 76 -5.19 6.19 6.33
C LEU A 76 -6.69 5.91 6.25
N ASN A 77 -7.50 6.84 5.74
CA ASN A 77 -8.93 6.64 5.60
C ASN A 77 -9.29 5.51 4.62
N THR A 78 -8.49 5.31 3.57
CA THR A 78 -8.75 4.31 2.52
C THR A 78 -8.34 2.91 2.92
N TYR A 79 -7.21 2.76 3.62
CA TYR A 79 -6.60 1.45 3.90
C TYR A 79 -6.63 1.05 5.39
N SER A 80 -7.18 1.88 6.28
CA SER A 80 -7.42 1.46 7.66
C SER A 80 -8.63 0.53 7.75
N LEU A 81 -8.49 -0.51 8.55
CA LEU A 81 -9.53 -1.46 8.89
C LEU A 81 -10.36 -0.93 10.08
N GLU A 82 -11.52 -1.55 10.32
CA GLU A 82 -12.41 -1.22 11.43
C GLU A 82 -11.74 -1.38 12.81
N ASP A 83 -10.74 -2.26 12.92
CA ASP A 83 -9.94 -2.50 14.14
C ASP A 83 -8.84 -1.43 14.36
N GLY A 84 -8.73 -0.43 13.48
CA GLY A 84 -7.72 0.64 13.56
C GLY A 84 -6.34 0.24 13.03
N GLN A 85 -6.20 -0.99 12.50
CA GLN A 85 -4.99 -1.45 11.82
C GLN A 85 -4.96 -0.94 10.37
N PHE A 86 -3.78 -0.61 9.87
CA PHE A 86 -3.56 -0.17 8.51
C PHE A 86 -3.15 -1.33 7.62
N ASN A 87 -3.88 -1.54 6.52
CA ASN A 87 -3.60 -2.56 5.53
C ASN A 87 -2.58 -2.07 4.50
N TYR A 88 -1.30 -2.16 4.87
CA TYR A 88 -0.20 -1.77 3.98
C TYR A 88 -0.03 -2.75 2.80
N ASP A 89 -0.43 -4.02 2.95
CA ASP A 89 -0.33 -5.01 1.87
C ASP A 89 -1.18 -4.59 0.67
N GLN A 90 -2.42 -4.19 0.93
CA GLN A 90 -3.33 -3.72 -0.12
C GLN A 90 -2.83 -2.42 -0.75
N MET A 91 -2.43 -1.43 0.07
CA MET A 91 -1.83 -0.20 -0.43
C MET A 91 -0.59 -0.47 -1.30
N CYS A 92 0.31 -1.37 -0.87
CA CYS A 92 1.48 -1.74 -1.67
C CYS A 92 1.07 -2.40 -2.99
N LYS A 93 0.06 -3.27 -3.01
CA LYS A 93 -0.46 -3.87 -4.26
C LYS A 93 -0.95 -2.81 -5.23
N ASP A 94 -1.76 -1.86 -4.75
CA ASP A 94 -2.27 -0.75 -5.55
C ASP A 94 -1.13 0.14 -6.09
N VAL A 95 -0.10 0.39 -5.29
CA VAL A 95 1.09 1.14 -5.73
C VAL A 95 1.94 0.33 -6.73
N ASP A 96 2.09 -0.98 -6.54
CA ASP A 96 2.85 -1.86 -7.44
C ASP A 96 2.13 -2.13 -8.78
N GLN A 97 0.81 -1.93 -8.86
CA GLN A 97 0.08 -2.02 -10.15
C GLN A 97 0.69 -1.10 -11.23
N ALA A 98 1.31 0.02 -10.84
CA ALA A 98 1.99 0.90 -11.78
C ALA A 98 3.13 0.19 -12.54
N PHE A 99 3.87 -0.72 -11.91
CA PHE A 99 4.90 -1.52 -12.59
C PHE A 99 4.29 -2.53 -13.57
N ALA A 100 3.12 -3.09 -13.24
CA ALA A 100 2.43 -4.04 -14.11
C ALA A 100 1.96 -3.39 -15.42
N VAL A 101 1.54 -2.12 -15.37
CA VAL A 101 1.11 -1.36 -16.56
C VAL A 101 2.32 -0.93 -17.40
N THR A 102 3.39 -0.41 -16.78
CA THR A 102 4.60 0.04 -17.52
C THR A 102 5.38 -1.12 -18.17
N GLY A 103 5.19 -2.37 -17.73
CA GLY A 103 5.82 -3.55 -18.32
C GLY A 103 5.16 -4.09 -19.60
N LEU A 104 4.04 -3.50 -20.02
CA LEU A 104 3.20 -3.98 -21.14
C LEU A 104 3.18 -3.03 -22.35
N GLU A 105 4.09 -2.05 -22.40
CA GLU A 105 4.30 -1.22 -23.58
C GLU A 105 5.50 -1.77 -24.37
N LYS A 106 5.21 -2.60 -25.38
CA LYS A 106 6.10 -2.90 -26.50
C LYS A 106 5.51 -2.36 -27.79
#